data_AF-A0A2A4K9E7-F1
#
_entry.id   AF-A0A2A4K9E7-F1
#
_cell.length_a   1.000
_cell.length_b   1.000
_cell.length_c   1.000
_cell.angle_alpha   90.00
_cell.angle_beta   90.00
_cell.angle_gamma   90.00
#
_symmetry.space_group_name_H-M   'P 1'
#
loop_
_entity.id
_entity.type
_entity.pdbx_description
1 polymer ?
#
loop_
_entity_poly.entity_id
_entity_poly.type
_entity_poly.pdbx_seq_one_letter_code
_entity_poly.pdbx_strand_id
1 'polypeptide(L)'
;MDYENRIESLTQENKELLEALENERTLVRILREKVDKSNLLCDESKAEVNHLNSMVTEMQHDFLDIQRKFDKEKREKDEALLRNAHMSQTIEMSQCNVRYQETEIVDLKAKITELEGLIAQHKENQAACMLIKENEQARKVEIEQLNNKIDELIQNETALKKTIQDLETEICDKNKKIKTLDNRISDMKKTLQRELQSSKSDLTSAEEQDISRRYLKHVVLRFLTARELEARQLTRALAALLRLSAHEEALLRAALPPRTGLAAWFPSLNT
;
A
#
# COMPACT_ATOMS: atom_id res chain seq x y z
N MET A 1 -93.80 28.00 -168.58
CA MET A 1 -93.14 29.28 -168.31
C MET A 1 -93.28 29.69 -166.83
N ASP A 2 -94.44 30.18 -166.34
CA ASP A 2 -94.52 30.66 -164.93
C ASP A 2 -94.40 29.57 -163.86
N TYR A 3 -94.97 28.39 -164.12
CA TYR A 3 -94.84 27.25 -163.22
C TYR A 3 -93.42 26.68 -163.18
N GLU A 4 -92.66 26.77 -164.26
CA GLU A 4 -91.27 26.29 -164.34
C GLU A 4 -90.33 27.20 -163.51
N ASN A 5 -90.45 28.52 -163.65
CA ASN A 5 -89.68 29.48 -162.85
C ASN A 5 -89.98 29.37 -161.34
N ARG A 6 -91.23 29.07 -160.98
CA ARG A 6 -91.63 28.86 -159.58
C ARG A 6 -91.07 27.55 -159.02
N ILE A 7 -91.06 26.48 -159.82
CA ILE A 7 -90.41 25.21 -159.46
C ILE A 7 -88.92 25.42 -159.25
N GLU A 8 -88.25 26.16 -160.14
CA GLU A 8 -86.80 26.43 -160.08
C GLU A 8 -86.41 27.26 -158.83
N SER A 9 -87.18 28.31 -158.52
CA SER A 9 -87.01 29.10 -157.29
C SER A 9 -87.23 28.27 -156.02
N LEU A 10 -88.26 27.42 -156.00
CA LEU A 10 -88.51 26.53 -154.86
C LEU A 10 -87.43 25.44 -154.73
N THR A 11 -86.86 24.96 -155.84
CA THR A 11 -85.74 24.01 -155.78
C THR A 11 -84.46 24.65 -155.24
N GLN A 12 -84.19 25.91 -155.60
CA GLN A 12 -83.05 26.66 -155.08
C GLN A 12 -83.22 26.96 -153.58
N GLU A 13 -84.41 27.42 -153.17
CA GLU A 13 -84.74 27.64 -151.76
C GLU A 13 -84.64 26.34 -150.94
N ASN A 14 -85.14 25.22 -151.45
CA ASN A 14 -84.99 23.92 -150.81
C ASN A 14 -83.52 23.50 -150.69
N LYS A 15 -82.68 23.81 -151.68
CA LYS A 15 -81.24 23.52 -151.62
C LYS A 15 -80.55 24.35 -150.54
N GLU A 16 -80.85 25.64 -150.46
CA GLU A 16 -80.31 26.54 -149.43
C GLU A 16 -80.76 26.12 -148.03
N LEU A 17 -82.03 25.72 -147.87
CA LEU A 17 -82.56 25.19 -146.61
C LEU A 17 -81.90 23.85 -146.22
N LEU A 18 -81.61 22.99 -147.19
CA LEU A 18 -80.88 21.74 -146.95
C LEU A 18 -79.44 22.00 -146.49
N GLU A 19 -78.73 22.93 -147.13
CA GLU A 19 -77.38 23.34 -146.74
C GLU A 19 -77.37 24.00 -145.35
N ALA A 20 -78.34 24.86 -145.04
CA ALA A 20 -78.50 25.47 -143.72
C ALA A 20 -78.79 24.41 -142.63
N LEU A 21 -79.70 23.47 -142.91
CA LEU A 21 -80.00 22.35 -142.01
C LEU A 21 -78.78 21.45 -141.78
N GLU A 22 -77.98 21.20 -142.81
CA GLU A 22 -76.74 20.43 -142.69
C GLU A 22 -75.70 21.18 -141.83
N ASN A 23 -75.53 22.49 -142.03
CA ASN A 23 -74.68 23.34 -141.20
C ASN A 23 -75.14 23.33 -139.73
N GLU A 24 -76.43 23.49 -139.45
CA GLU A 24 -76.96 23.39 -138.09
C GLU A 24 -76.71 22.02 -137.47
N ARG A 25 -76.90 20.93 -138.23
CA ARG A 25 -76.59 19.56 -137.78
C ARG A 25 -75.12 19.40 -137.42
N THR A 26 -74.21 19.98 -138.19
CA THR A 26 -72.77 19.95 -137.85
C THR A 26 -72.45 20.77 -136.60
N LEU A 27 -73.05 21.95 -136.44
CA LEU A 27 -72.87 22.78 -135.26
C LEU A 27 -73.38 22.07 -133.99
N VAL A 28 -74.57 21.47 -134.04
CA VAL A 28 -75.13 20.68 -132.93
C VAL A 28 -74.22 19.52 -132.56
N ARG A 29 -73.62 18.84 -133.54
CA ARG A 29 -72.65 17.76 -133.30
C ARG A 29 -71.41 18.27 -132.54
N ILE A 30 -70.81 19.37 -133.01
CA ILE A 30 -69.65 19.98 -132.35
C ILE A 30 -69.98 20.45 -130.94
N LEU A 31 -71.16 21.07 -130.74
CA LEU A 31 -71.59 21.53 -129.41
C LEU A 31 -71.81 20.35 -128.46
N ARG A 32 -72.42 19.25 -128.92
CA ARG A 32 -72.54 18.01 -128.13
C ARG A 32 -71.17 17.48 -127.72
N GLU A 33 -70.24 17.37 -128.65
CA GLU A 33 -68.87 16.91 -128.35
C GLU A 33 -68.15 17.82 -127.34
N LYS A 34 -68.35 19.16 -127.42
CA LYS A 34 -67.79 20.10 -126.44
C LYS A 34 -68.42 19.93 -125.05
N VAL A 35 -69.74 19.75 -124.99
CA VAL A 35 -70.47 19.48 -123.73
C VAL A 35 -69.98 18.17 -123.12
N ASP A 36 -69.86 17.11 -123.91
CA ASP A 36 -69.37 15.81 -123.46
C ASP A 36 -67.94 15.89 -122.93
N LYS A 37 -67.04 16.59 -123.63
CA LYS A 37 -65.67 16.86 -123.14
C LYS A 37 -65.66 17.65 -121.84
N SER A 38 -66.51 18.68 -121.73
CA SER A 38 -66.61 19.48 -120.51
C SER A 38 -67.14 18.67 -119.33
N ASN A 39 -68.08 17.75 -119.57
CA ASN A 39 -68.62 16.86 -118.55
C ASN A 39 -67.54 15.88 -118.05
N LEU A 40 -66.77 15.29 -118.97
CA LEU A 40 -65.65 14.40 -118.61
C LEU A 40 -64.62 15.13 -117.72
N LEU A 41 -64.20 16.33 -118.10
CA LEU A 41 -63.27 17.13 -117.27
C LEU A 41 -63.87 17.48 -115.90
N CYS A 42 -65.17 17.76 -115.84
CA CYS A 42 -65.87 18.04 -114.59
C CYS A 42 -65.87 16.79 -113.67
N ASP A 43 -66.07 15.60 -114.24
CA ASP A 43 -66.08 14.35 -113.49
C ASP A 43 -64.68 13.92 -113.03
N GLU A 44 -63.64 14.13 -113.86
CA GLU A 44 -62.24 13.97 -113.47
C GLU A 44 -61.87 14.89 -112.31
N SER A 45 -62.23 16.17 -112.39
CA SER A 45 -61.99 17.13 -111.32
C SER A 45 -62.72 16.77 -110.02
N LYS A 46 -63.97 16.29 -110.10
CA LYS A 46 -64.69 15.78 -108.91
C LYS A 46 -64.00 14.57 -108.30
N ALA A 47 -63.50 13.65 -109.11
CA ALA A 47 -62.78 12.47 -108.62
C ALA A 47 -61.49 12.87 -107.89
N GLU A 48 -60.74 13.84 -108.44
CA GLU A 48 -59.53 14.38 -107.81
C GLU A 48 -59.86 15.10 -106.49
N VAL A 49 -60.90 15.94 -106.46
CA VAL A 49 -61.36 16.60 -105.22
C VAL A 49 -61.76 15.58 -104.15
N ASN A 50 -62.47 14.52 -104.53
CA ASN A 50 -62.83 13.45 -103.60
C ASN A 50 -61.60 12.72 -103.06
N HIS A 51 -60.61 12.45 -103.90
CA HIS A 51 -59.36 11.82 -103.48
C HIS A 51 -58.58 12.71 -102.50
N LEU A 52 -58.41 13.99 -102.84
CA LEU A 52 -57.75 14.96 -101.96
C LEU A 52 -58.48 15.12 -100.63
N ASN A 53 -59.82 15.13 -100.62
CA ASN A 53 -60.61 15.17 -99.38
C ASN A 53 -60.38 13.92 -98.52
N SER A 54 -60.26 12.74 -99.12
CA SER A 54 -59.93 11.50 -98.40
C SER A 54 -58.54 11.61 -97.75
N MET A 55 -57.53 12.04 -98.52
CA MET A 55 -56.17 12.23 -98.02
C MET A 55 -56.11 13.26 -96.87
N VAL A 56 -56.82 14.39 -97.01
CA VAL A 56 -56.90 15.40 -95.95
C VAL A 56 -57.54 14.82 -94.68
N THR A 57 -58.57 13.99 -94.81
CA THR A 57 -59.23 13.35 -93.67
C THR A 57 -58.30 12.36 -92.97
N GLU A 58 -57.54 11.56 -93.73
CA GLU A 58 -56.53 10.64 -93.19
C GLU A 58 -55.42 11.41 -92.45
N MET A 59 -54.88 12.46 -93.08
CA MET A 59 -53.85 13.31 -92.44
C MET A 59 -54.37 13.98 -91.16
N GLN A 60 -55.63 14.42 -91.14
CA GLN A 60 -56.25 14.98 -89.93
C GLN A 60 -56.37 13.93 -88.82
N HIS A 61 -56.70 12.69 -89.17
CA HIS A 61 -56.76 11.60 -88.21
C HIS A 61 -55.37 11.28 -87.64
N ASP A 62 -54.36 11.16 -88.49
CA ASP A 62 -52.98 10.92 -88.09
C ASP A 62 -52.44 12.04 -87.19
N PHE A 63 -52.74 13.29 -87.52
CA PHE A 63 -52.35 14.43 -86.70
C PHE A 63 -52.94 14.34 -85.29
N LEU A 64 -54.24 14.03 -85.18
CA LEU A 64 -54.91 13.88 -83.88
C LEU A 64 -54.32 12.72 -83.07
N ASP A 65 -53.97 11.62 -83.72
CA ASP A 65 -53.38 10.46 -83.04
C ASP A 65 -51.95 10.72 -82.57
N ILE A 66 -51.14 11.42 -83.36
CA ILE A 66 -49.81 11.87 -82.95
C ILE A 66 -49.93 12.84 -81.77
N GLN A 67 -50.87 13.79 -81.81
CA GLN A 67 -51.09 14.74 -80.74
C GLN A 67 -51.47 14.03 -79.42
N ARG A 68 -52.36 13.04 -79.48
CA ARG A 68 -52.73 12.23 -78.31
C ARG A 68 -51.53 11.46 -77.73
N LYS A 69 -50.68 10.87 -78.58
CA LYS A 69 -49.47 10.16 -78.14
C LYS A 69 -48.48 11.11 -77.48
N PHE A 70 -48.26 12.27 -78.08
CA PHE A 70 -47.40 13.32 -77.52
C PHE A 70 -47.89 13.76 -76.12
N ASP A 71 -49.19 14.03 -75.97
CA ASP A 71 -49.75 14.43 -74.68
C ASP A 71 -49.70 13.31 -73.62
N LYS A 72 -49.73 12.04 -74.06
CA LYS A 72 -49.52 10.89 -73.19
C LYS A 72 -48.07 10.80 -72.71
N GLU A 73 -47.11 10.86 -73.62
CA GLU A 73 -45.67 10.83 -73.32
C GLU A 73 -45.26 12.00 -72.43
N LYS A 74 -45.83 13.20 -72.67
CA LYS A 74 -45.60 14.36 -71.81
C LYS A 74 -46.04 14.10 -70.36
N ARG A 75 -47.23 13.53 -70.15
CA ARG A 75 -47.72 13.17 -68.81
C ARG A 75 -46.87 12.09 -68.16
N GLU A 76 -46.49 11.05 -68.91
CA GLU A 76 -45.63 9.98 -68.40
C GLU A 76 -44.25 10.52 -67.99
N LYS A 77 -43.69 11.46 -68.76
CA LYS A 77 -42.45 12.18 -68.42
C LYS A 77 -42.61 12.98 -67.13
N ASP A 78 -43.68 13.76 -66.99
CA ASP A 78 -43.92 14.58 -65.81
C ASP A 78 -44.07 13.70 -64.55
N GLU A 79 -44.77 12.57 -64.67
CA GLU A 79 -44.91 11.60 -63.57
C GLU A 79 -43.57 10.95 -63.20
N ALA A 80 -42.75 10.61 -64.20
CA ALA A 80 -41.40 10.07 -63.97
C ALA A 80 -40.50 11.08 -63.25
N LEU A 81 -40.58 12.37 -63.59
CA LEU A 81 -39.84 13.44 -62.90
C LEU A 81 -40.26 13.57 -61.43
N LEU A 82 -41.55 13.51 -61.14
CA LEU A 82 -42.05 13.54 -59.76
C LEU A 82 -41.57 12.34 -58.95
N ARG A 83 -41.63 11.13 -59.52
CA ARG A 83 -41.09 9.92 -58.87
C ARG A 83 -39.60 10.05 -58.63
N ASN A 84 -38.83 10.57 -59.59
CA ASN A 84 -37.39 10.77 -59.44
C ASN A 84 -37.06 11.77 -58.31
N ALA A 85 -37.82 12.87 -58.21
CA ALA A 85 -37.67 13.84 -57.14
C ALA A 85 -37.97 13.22 -55.76
N HIS A 86 -39.06 12.47 -55.64
CA HIS A 86 -39.42 11.79 -54.40
C HIS A 86 -38.37 10.74 -53.98
N MET A 87 -37.88 9.93 -54.93
CA MET A 87 -36.82 8.95 -54.68
C MET A 87 -35.53 9.64 -54.22
N SER A 88 -35.14 10.74 -54.87
CA SER A 88 -33.95 11.51 -54.48
C SER A 88 -34.06 12.03 -53.05
N GLN A 89 -35.21 12.58 -52.67
CA GLN A 89 -35.47 13.04 -51.30
C GLN A 89 -35.43 11.89 -50.28
N THR A 90 -36.02 10.73 -50.63
CA THR A 90 -36.01 9.54 -49.78
C THR A 90 -34.58 9.02 -49.57
N ILE A 91 -33.76 9.03 -50.63
CA ILE A 91 -32.35 8.65 -50.57
C ILE A 91 -31.58 9.61 -49.66
N GLU A 92 -31.76 10.92 -49.80
CA GLU A 92 -31.07 11.91 -48.96
C GLU A 92 -31.44 11.77 -47.47
N MET A 93 -32.72 11.51 -47.17
CA MET A 93 -33.18 11.26 -45.80
C MET A 93 -32.54 9.99 -45.22
N SER A 94 -32.50 8.90 -45.98
CA SER A 94 -31.87 7.66 -45.53
C SER A 94 -30.36 7.82 -45.34
N GLN A 95 -29.66 8.56 -46.21
CA GLN A 95 -28.26 8.92 -46.03
C GLN A 95 -28.00 9.77 -44.78
N CYS A 96 -28.91 10.70 -44.45
CA CYS A 96 -28.83 11.47 -43.20
C CYS A 96 -28.91 10.55 -41.98
N ASN A 97 -29.87 9.61 -41.97
CA ASN A 97 -30.02 8.63 -40.90
C ASN A 97 -28.80 7.73 -40.75
N VAL A 98 -28.22 7.26 -41.88
CA VAL A 98 -26.98 6.47 -41.85
C VAL A 98 -25.84 7.25 -41.21
N ARG A 99 -25.62 8.51 -41.60
CA ARG A 99 -24.57 9.36 -40.98
C ARG A 99 -24.78 9.57 -39.48
N TYR A 100 -26.04 9.72 -39.05
CA TYR A 100 -26.37 9.81 -37.62
C TYR A 100 -25.98 8.52 -36.89
N GLN A 101 -26.39 7.37 -37.42
CA GLN A 101 -26.07 6.06 -36.83
C GLN A 101 -24.57 5.77 -36.83
N GLU A 102 -23.84 6.17 -37.87
CA GLU A 102 -22.38 6.04 -37.91
C GLU A 102 -21.71 6.85 -36.79
N THR A 103 -22.21 8.05 -36.52
CA THR A 103 -21.73 8.90 -35.42
C THR A 103 -22.00 8.24 -34.06
N GLU A 104 -23.22 7.73 -33.85
CA GLU A 104 -23.58 7.02 -32.62
C GLU A 104 -22.72 5.76 -32.40
N ILE A 105 -22.41 5.01 -33.47
CA ILE A 105 -21.51 3.85 -33.41
C ILE A 105 -20.10 4.27 -33.00
N VAL A 106 -19.59 5.40 -33.51
CA VAL A 106 -18.26 5.92 -33.14
C VAL A 106 -18.23 6.28 -31.65
N ASP A 107 -19.26 6.96 -31.14
CA ASP A 107 -19.35 7.34 -29.73
C ASP A 107 -19.46 6.11 -28.81
N LEU A 108 -20.27 5.13 -29.18
CA LEU A 108 -20.38 3.87 -28.43
C LEU A 108 -19.08 3.09 -28.43
N LYS A 109 -18.36 3.03 -29.56
CA LYS A 109 -17.02 2.42 -29.63
C LYS A 109 -16.02 3.12 -28.72
N ALA A 110 -16.02 4.46 -28.71
CA ALA A 110 -15.17 5.22 -27.81
C ALA A 110 -15.49 4.88 -26.34
N LYS A 111 -16.77 4.79 -25.98
CA LYS A 111 -17.18 4.40 -24.62
C LYS A 111 -16.74 2.98 -24.25
N ILE A 112 -16.83 2.03 -25.17
CA ILE A 112 -16.34 0.66 -24.97
C ILE A 112 -14.85 0.68 -24.67
N THR A 113 -14.04 1.39 -25.47
CA THR A 113 -12.59 1.47 -25.25
C THR A 113 -12.23 2.11 -23.90
N GLU A 114 -12.99 3.11 -23.46
CA GLU A 114 -12.81 3.73 -22.13
C GLU A 114 -13.12 2.72 -21.00
N LEU A 115 -14.23 2.00 -21.10
CA LEU A 115 -14.62 0.98 -20.12
C LEU A 115 -13.64 -0.18 -20.07
N GLU A 116 -13.13 -0.63 -21.21
CA GLU A 116 -12.08 -1.66 -21.28
C GLU A 116 -10.80 -1.20 -20.56
N GLY A 117 -10.41 0.06 -20.73
CA GLY A 117 -9.28 0.67 -20.00
C GLY A 117 -9.51 0.67 -18.48
N LEU A 118 -10.69 1.08 -18.03
CA LEU A 118 -11.05 1.07 -16.60
C LEU A 118 -11.03 -0.35 -16.01
N ILE A 119 -11.51 -1.35 -16.75
CA ILE A 119 -11.47 -2.76 -16.32
C ILE A 119 -10.03 -3.25 -16.20
N ALA A 120 -9.17 -2.91 -17.17
CA ALA A 120 -7.75 -3.28 -17.11
C ALA A 120 -7.07 -2.66 -15.88
N GLN A 121 -7.29 -1.37 -15.61
CA GLN A 121 -6.77 -0.70 -14.42
C GLN A 121 -7.31 -1.33 -13.12
N HIS A 122 -8.59 -1.68 -13.08
CA HIS A 122 -9.17 -2.34 -11.90
C HIS A 122 -8.52 -3.70 -11.63
N LYS A 123 -8.24 -4.50 -12.67
CA LYS A 123 -7.53 -5.79 -12.53
C LYS A 123 -6.11 -5.61 -12.02
N GLU A 124 -5.39 -4.60 -12.49
CA GLU A 124 -4.05 -4.27 -12.00
C GLU A 124 -4.09 -3.87 -10.51
N ASN A 125 -5.01 -2.98 -10.14
CA ASN A 125 -5.20 -2.58 -8.74
C ASN A 125 -5.59 -3.78 -7.86
N GLN A 126 -6.44 -4.68 -8.36
CA GLN A 126 -6.83 -5.89 -7.64
C GLN A 126 -5.62 -6.81 -7.40
N ALA A 127 -4.76 -7.00 -8.39
CA ALA A 127 -3.53 -7.79 -8.25
C ALA A 127 -2.57 -7.18 -7.21
N ALA A 128 -2.40 -5.85 -7.24
CA ALA A 128 -1.61 -5.13 -6.24
C ALA A 128 -2.17 -5.32 -4.81
N CYS A 129 -3.50 -5.23 -4.65
CA CYS A 129 -4.16 -5.48 -3.36
C CYS A 129 -3.94 -6.91 -2.84
N MET A 130 -3.93 -7.93 -3.72
CA MET A 130 -3.63 -9.30 -3.31
C MET A 130 -2.20 -9.44 -2.77
N LEU A 131 -1.22 -8.86 -3.46
CA LEU A 131 0.18 -8.88 -3.02
C LEU A 131 0.38 -8.17 -1.67
N ILE A 132 -0.28 -7.02 -1.47
CA ILE A 132 -0.24 -6.31 -0.20
C ILE A 132 -0.81 -7.19 0.92
N LYS A 133 -1.95 -7.85 0.67
CA LYS A 133 -2.60 -8.72 1.66
C LYS A 133 -1.75 -9.92 2.05
N GLU A 134 -1.06 -10.54 1.10
CA GLU A 134 -0.11 -11.63 1.37
C GLU A 134 1.07 -11.16 2.23
N ASN A 135 1.64 -10.00 1.91
CA ASN A 135 2.74 -9.40 2.67
C ASN A 135 2.30 -9.01 4.10
N GLU A 136 1.11 -8.43 4.26
CA GLU A 136 0.54 -8.16 5.59
C GLU A 136 0.35 -9.44 6.40
N GLN A 137 -0.10 -10.53 5.78
CA GLN A 137 -0.26 -11.81 6.46
C GLN A 137 1.10 -12.39 6.89
N ALA A 138 2.13 -12.30 6.04
CA ALA A 138 3.48 -12.71 6.40
C ALA A 138 4.03 -11.92 7.59
N ARG A 139 3.86 -10.59 7.59
CA ARG A 139 4.28 -9.73 8.71
C ARG A 139 3.53 -10.04 10.01
N LYS A 140 2.23 -10.36 9.94
CA LYS A 140 1.47 -10.77 11.13
C LYS A 140 2.05 -12.02 11.78
N VAL A 141 2.41 -13.02 10.96
CA VAL A 141 3.04 -14.26 11.46
C VAL A 141 4.40 -13.95 12.10
N GLU A 142 5.21 -13.08 11.49
CA GLU A 142 6.50 -12.66 12.05
C GLU A 142 6.34 -11.94 13.40
N ILE A 143 5.37 -11.03 13.50
CA ILE A 143 5.03 -10.35 14.75
C ILE A 143 4.61 -11.35 15.83
N GLU A 144 3.77 -12.33 15.49
CA GLU A 144 3.32 -13.36 16.43
C GLU A 144 4.49 -14.23 16.93
N GLN A 145 5.42 -14.60 16.05
CA GLN A 145 6.63 -15.31 16.42
C GLN A 145 7.53 -14.49 17.36
N LEU A 146 7.71 -13.20 17.07
CA LEU A 146 8.49 -12.29 17.93
C LEU A 146 7.83 -12.12 19.30
N ASN A 147 6.50 -11.99 19.37
CA ASN A 147 5.77 -11.91 20.64
C ASN A 147 5.96 -13.18 21.48
N ASN A 148 5.83 -14.37 20.89
CA ASN A 148 6.08 -15.63 21.60
C ASN A 148 7.51 -15.68 22.16
N LYS A 149 8.50 -15.22 21.40
CA LYS A 149 9.89 -15.17 21.85
C LYS A 149 10.12 -14.17 22.98
N ILE A 150 9.42 -13.03 22.97
CA ILE A 150 9.41 -12.08 24.07
C ILE A 150 8.82 -12.73 25.33
N ASP A 151 7.69 -13.44 25.21
CA ASP A 151 7.06 -14.12 26.34
C ASP A 151 7.98 -15.20 26.95
N GLU A 152 8.67 -15.98 26.11
CA GLU A 152 9.69 -16.93 26.56
C GLU A 152 10.83 -16.23 27.33
N LEU A 153 11.33 -15.11 26.82
CA LEU A 153 12.38 -14.33 27.50
C LEU A 153 11.89 -13.76 28.83
N ILE A 154 10.65 -13.28 28.91
CA ILE A 154 10.04 -12.79 30.15
C ILE A 154 9.92 -13.93 31.17
N GLN A 155 9.46 -15.11 30.75
CA GLN A 155 9.39 -16.29 31.63
C GLN A 155 10.78 -16.68 32.15
N ASN A 156 11.79 -16.70 31.30
CA ASN A 156 13.17 -16.97 31.71
C ASN A 156 13.69 -15.90 32.68
N GLU A 157 13.43 -14.62 32.41
CA GLU A 157 13.82 -13.52 33.29
C GLU A 157 13.17 -13.65 34.68
N THR A 158 11.88 -13.97 34.74
CA THR A 158 11.16 -14.17 36.02
C THR A 158 11.69 -15.38 36.79
N ALA A 159 11.99 -16.49 36.11
CA ALA A 159 12.61 -17.66 36.71
C ALA A 159 14.00 -17.33 37.30
N LEU A 160 14.85 -16.62 36.55
CA LEU A 160 16.15 -16.17 37.01
C LEU A 160 16.04 -15.23 38.21
N LYS A 161 15.14 -14.23 38.17
CA LYS A 161 14.87 -13.35 39.32
C LYS A 161 14.50 -14.12 40.57
N LYS A 162 13.66 -15.14 40.45
CA LYS A 162 13.29 -16.01 41.57
C LYS A 162 14.51 -16.76 42.13
N THR A 163 15.33 -17.36 41.26
CA THR A 163 16.54 -18.06 41.72
C THR A 163 17.53 -17.12 42.42
N ILE A 164 17.68 -15.89 41.95
CA ILE A 164 18.50 -14.86 42.60
C ILE A 164 17.94 -14.57 44.00
N GLN A 165 16.62 -14.36 44.12
CA GLN A 165 15.97 -14.10 45.40
C GLN A 165 16.15 -15.27 46.38
N ASP A 166 15.98 -16.52 45.92
CA ASP A 166 16.19 -17.71 46.74
C ASP A 166 17.64 -17.80 47.23
N LEU A 167 18.62 -17.57 46.36
CA LEU A 167 20.05 -17.54 46.73
C LEU A 167 20.38 -16.40 47.70
N GLU A 168 19.81 -15.21 47.52
CA GLU A 168 19.97 -14.08 48.44
C GLU A 168 19.44 -14.42 49.85
N THR A 169 18.30 -15.11 49.95
CA THR A 169 17.76 -15.57 51.24
C THR A 169 18.67 -16.60 51.91
N GLU A 170 19.20 -17.56 51.15
CA GLU A 170 20.11 -18.58 51.68
C GLU A 170 21.43 -17.95 52.18
N ILE A 171 21.96 -16.96 51.46
CA ILE A 171 23.13 -16.18 51.88
C ILE A 171 22.83 -15.43 53.19
N CYS A 172 21.65 -14.80 53.30
CA CYS A 172 21.24 -14.10 54.51
C CYS A 172 21.21 -15.05 55.73
N ASP A 173 20.65 -16.24 55.57
CA ASP A 173 20.56 -17.23 56.65
C ASP A 173 21.93 -17.82 57.01
N LYS A 174 22.78 -18.11 56.01
CA LYS A 174 24.18 -18.49 56.25
C LYS A 174 24.94 -17.39 57.01
N ASN A 175 24.75 -16.12 56.67
CA ASN A 175 25.36 -14.98 57.37
C ASN A 175 24.86 -14.86 58.82
N LYS A 176 23.57 -15.11 59.10
CA LYS A 176 23.07 -15.19 60.48
C LYS A 176 23.74 -16.33 61.25
N LYS A 177 23.91 -17.50 60.62
CA LYS A 177 24.58 -18.66 61.23
C LYS A 177 26.05 -18.41 61.50
N ILE A 178 26.75 -17.70 60.61
CA ILE A 178 28.12 -17.25 60.85
C ILE A 178 28.17 -16.35 62.09
N LYS A 179 27.28 -15.34 62.19
CA LYS A 179 27.22 -14.46 63.37
C LYS A 179 26.96 -15.20 64.68
N THR A 180 26.07 -16.20 64.70
CA THR A 180 25.81 -16.99 65.92
C THR A 180 27.01 -17.85 66.30
N LEU A 181 27.71 -18.43 65.32
CA LEU A 181 28.96 -19.15 65.55
C LEU A 181 30.06 -18.21 66.05
N ASP A 182 30.22 -17.02 65.46
CA ASP A 182 31.18 -16.00 65.93
C ASP A 182 30.91 -15.57 67.37
N ASN A 183 29.64 -15.33 67.72
CA ASN A 183 29.26 -15.02 69.11
C ASN A 183 29.61 -16.16 70.06
N ARG A 184 29.34 -17.42 69.68
CA ARG A 184 29.68 -18.60 70.48
C ARG A 184 31.19 -18.76 70.63
N ILE A 185 31.97 -18.54 69.57
CA ILE A 185 33.44 -18.53 69.62
C ILE A 185 33.92 -17.44 70.57
N SER A 186 33.35 -16.23 70.49
CA SER A 186 33.67 -15.12 71.39
C SER A 186 33.37 -15.47 72.85
N ASP A 187 32.23 -16.10 73.12
CA ASP A 187 31.86 -16.52 74.48
C ASP A 187 32.77 -17.63 75.01
N MET A 188 33.08 -18.63 74.18
CA MET A 188 34.07 -19.67 74.51
C MET A 188 35.44 -19.05 74.79
N LYS A 189 35.87 -18.06 73.99
CA LYS A 189 37.11 -17.32 74.19
C LYS A 189 37.11 -16.59 75.54
N LYS A 190 36.00 -15.94 75.92
CA LYS A 190 35.85 -15.29 77.24
C LYS A 190 35.90 -16.30 78.40
N THR A 191 35.22 -17.44 78.26
CA THR A 191 35.24 -18.52 79.28
C THR A 191 36.64 -19.08 79.45
N LEU A 192 37.34 -19.41 78.36
CA LEU A 192 38.73 -19.87 78.39
C LEU A 192 39.67 -18.82 78.99
N GLN A 193 39.51 -17.54 78.65
CA GLN A 193 40.29 -16.46 79.28
C GLN A 193 40.06 -16.38 80.80
N ARG A 194 38.84 -16.63 81.27
CA ARG A 194 38.48 -16.63 82.69
C ARG A 194 39.12 -17.80 83.45
N GLU A 195 39.10 -19.01 82.88
CA GLU A 195 39.73 -20.20 83.48
C GLU A 195 41.27 -20.15 83.45
N LEU A 196 41.84 -19.56 82.40
CA LEU A 196 43.28 -19.30 82.32
C LEU A 196 43.73 -18.17 83.26
N GLN A 197 42.88 -17.17 83.51
CA GLN A 197 43.15 -16.12 84.50
C GLN A 197 43.07 -16.63 85.94
N SER A 198 42.13 -17.54 86.27
CA SER A 198 42.08 -18.16 87.61
C SER A 198 43.28 -19.06 87.88
N SER A 199 43.88 -19.67 86.86
CA SER A 199 45.15 -20.41 87.01
C SER A 199 46.38 -19.50 87.20
N LYS A 200 46.30 -18.23 86.76
CA LYS A 200 47.42 -17.28 86.84
C LYS A 200 47.51 -16.57 88.20
N SER A 201 46.39 -16.43 88.92
CA SER A 201 46.36 -15.85 90.27
C SER A 201 46.97 -16.76 91.34
N ASP A 202 46.90 -18.09 91.18
CA ASP A 202 47.44 -19.03 92.18
C ASP A 202 48.96 -19.25 92.03
N LEU A 203 49.50 -19.14 90.82
CA LEU A 203 50.95 -19.31 90.56
C LEU A 203 51.77 -18.09 90.98
N THR A 204 51.24 -16.88 90.85
CA THR A 204 51.96 -15.63 91.18
C THR A 204 52.18 -15.48 92.69
N SER A 205 51.22 -15.89 93.52
CA SER A 205 51.34 -15.87 94.98
C SER A 205 52.38 -16.88 95.51
N ALA A 206 52.49 -18.06 94.88
CA ALA A 206 53.44 -19.10 95.28
C ALA A 206 54.89 -18.75 94.92
N GLU A 207 55.14 -18.14 93.76
CA GLU A 207 56.48 -17.73 93.33
C GLU A 207 57.02 -16.54 94.15
N GLU A 208 56.19 -15.55 94.47
CA GLU A 208 56.58 -14.40 95.29
C GLU A 208 56.94 -14.78 96.75
N GLN A 209 56.22 -15.75 97.32
CA GLN A 209 56.54 -16.28 98.66
C GLN A 209 57.86 -17.06 98.67
N ASP A 210 58.18 -17.82 97.62
CA ASP A 210 59.42 -18.61 97.56
C ASP A 210 60.66 -17.73 97.35
N ILE A 211 60.56 -16.66 96.55
CA ILE A 211 61.61 -15.65 96.40
C ILE A 211 61.89 -14.95 97.75
N SER A 212 60.82 -14.55 98.46
CA SER A 212 60.94 -13.90 99.77
C SER A 212 61.62 -14.80 100.80
N ARG A 213 61.29 -16.10 100.81
CA ARG A 213 61.89 -17.10 101.72
C ARG A 213 63.37 -17.35 101.39
N ARG A 214 63.73 -17.36 100.11
CA ARG A 214 65.12 -17.55 99.64
C ARG A 214 66.00 -16.36 100.00
N TYR A 215 65.47 -15.14 99.84
CA TYR A 215 66.15 -13.91 100.24
C TYR A 215 66.35 -13.84 101.76
N LEU A 216 65.32 -14.17 102.54
CA LEU A 216 65.40 -14.20 104.00
C LEU A 216 66.45 -15.21 104.50
N LYS A 217 66.50 -16.41 103.92
CA LYS A 217 67.56 -17.39 104.20
C LYS A 217 68.95 -16.81 103.98
N HIS A 218 69.17 -16.14 102.86
CA HIS A 218 70.47 -15.52 102.54
C HIS A 218 70.85 -14.43 103.55
N VAL A 219 69.91 -13.55 103.92
CA VAL A 219 70.17 -12.47 104.89
C VAL A 219 70.51 -13.04 106.28
N VAL A 220 69.80 -14.07 106.74
CA VAL A 220 70.11 -14.75 108.01
C VAL A 220 71.47 -15.43 107.96
N LEU A 221 71.80 -16.13 106.88
CA LEU A 221 73.09 -16.81 106.73
C LEU A 221 74.26 -15.81 106.72
N ARG A 222 74.09 -14.69 106.01
CA ARG A 222 75.09 -13.61 105.96
C ARG A 222 75.23 -12.95 107.33
N PHE A 223 74.15 -12.77 108.10
CA PHE A 223 74.23 -12.25 109.46
C PHE A 223 75.03 -13.17 110.39
N LEU A 224 74.80 -14.48 110.34
CA LEU A 224 75.50 -15.46 111.19
C LEU A 224 77.00 -15.62 110.83
N THR A 225 77.39 -15.31 109.60
CA THR A 225 78.76 -15.44 109.10
C THR A 225 79.50 -14.10 108.93
N ALA A 226 78.82 -12.99 109.22
CA ALA A 226 79.38 -11.64 109.10
C ALA A 226 80.40 -11.34 110.20
N ARG A 227 81.39 -10.52 109.87
CA ARG A 227 82.31 -9.92 110.84
C ARG A 227 81.57 -8.87 111.67
N GLU A 228 82.01 -8.60 112.89
CA GLU A 228 81.26 -7.85 113.93
C GLU A 228 80.64 -6.51 113.49
N LEU A 229 81.26 -5.78 112.56
CA LEU A 229 80.75 -4.51 112.04
C LEU A 229 79.57 -4.69 111.07
N GLU A 230 79.62 -5.70 110.21
CA GLU A 230 78.55 -6.02 109.24
C GLU A 230 77.33 -6.63 109.95
N ALA A 231 77.55 -7.47 110.97
CA ALA A 231 76.47 -8.05 111.77
C ALA A 231 75.57 -6.97 112.39
N ARG A 232 76.15 -5.88 112.94
CA ARG A 232 75.37 -4.75 113.50
C ARG A 232 74.53 -4.00 112.45
N GLN A 233 75.04 -3.85 111.22
CA GLN A 233 74.28 -3.20 110.14
C GLN A 233 73.13 -4.10 109.66
N LEU A 234 73.37 -5.41 109.59
CA LEU A 234 72.37 -6.40 109.17
C LEU A 234 71.27 -6.62 110.22
N THR A 235 71.45 -6.20 111.48
CA THR A 235 70.40 -6.27 112.51
C THR A 235 69.12 -5.51 112.12
N ARG A 236 69.25 -4.31 111.53
CA ARG A 236 68.09 -3.53 111.07
C ARG A 236 67.38 -4.18 109.88
N ALA A 237 68.15 -4.83 108.99
CA ALA A 237 67.60 -5.55 107.84
C ALA A 237 66.80 -6.79 108.29
N LEU A 238 67.34 -7.56 109.26
CA LEU A 238 66.62 -8.69 109.84
C LEU A 238 65.38 -8.26 110.61
N ALA A 239 65.45 -7.17 111.38
CA ALA A 239 64.30 -6.64 112.10
C ALA A 239 63.15 -6.25 111.16
N ALA A 240 63.47 -5.60 110.04
CA ALA A 240 62.47 -5.26 109.04
C ALA A 240 61.89 -6.50 108.33
N LEU A 241 62.75 -7.45 107.91
CA LEU A 241 62.32 -8.63 107.14
C LEU A 241 61.56 -9.66 107.99
N LEU A 242 61.94 -9.86 109.25
CA LEU A 242 61.26 -10.77 110.18
C LEU A 242 60.18 -10.07 111.00
N ARG A 243 59.98 -8.76 110.80
CA ARG A 243 59.07 -7.90 111.57
C ARG A 243 59.27 -8.05 113.08
N LEU A 244 60.53 -8.06 113.51
CA LEU A 244 60.89 -8.18 114.92
C LEU A 244 60.37 -6.97 115.70
N SER A 245 59.88 -7.20 116.90
CA SER A 245 59.56 -6.15 117.85
C SER A 245 60.82 -5.38 118.26
N ALA A 246 60.66 -4.13 118.72
CA ALA A 246 61.77 -3.33 119.22
C ALA A 246 62.55 -4.02 120.35
N HIS A 247 61.86 -4.86 121.15
CA HIS A 247 62.47 -5.66 122.20
C HIS A 247 63.36 -6.77 121.63
N GLU A 248 62.88 -7.53 120.65
CA GLU A 248 63.64 -8.61 120.00
C GLU A 248 64.85 -8.08 119.23
N GLU A 249 64.70 -6.94 118.54
CA GLU A 249 65.83 -6.28 117.89
C GLU A 249 66.88 -5.81 118.91
N ALA A 250 66.44 -5.31 120.08
CA ALA A 250 67.35 -4.91 121.16
C ALA A 250 68.12 -6.10 121.74
N LEU A 251 67.47 -7.25 121.92
CA LEU A 251 68.14 -8.49 122.36
C LEU A 251 69.19 -8.95 121.35
N LEU A 252 68.90 -8.89 120.05
CA LEU A 252 69.87 -9.21 118.99
C LEU A 252 71.07 -8.25 118.98
N ARG A 253 70.85 -6.95 119.21
CA ARG A 253 71.96 -5.99 119.34
C ARG A 253 72.80 -6.24 120.59
N ALA A 254 72.17 -6.62 121.71
CA ALA A 254 72.86 -6.88 122.98
C ALA A 254 73.71 -8.16 122.95
N ALA A 255 73.31 -9.16 122.15
CA ALA A 255 74.08 -10.39 121.96
C ALA A 255 75.38 -10.18 121.16
N LEU A 256 75.55 -9.02 120.50
CA LEU A 256 76.78 -8.67 119.80
C LEU A 256 77.79 -8.04 120.79
N PRO A 257 79.09 -8.40 120.73
CA PRO A 257 80.09 -7.95 121.71
C PRO A 257 80.13 -6.41 121.87
N PRO A 258 80.12 -5.87 123.10
CA PRO A 258 80.17 -4.43 123.34
C PRO A 258 81.52 -3.85 122.91
N ARG A 259 81.45 -2.75 122.16
CA ARG A 259 82.61 -2.06 121.56
C ARG A 259 83.46 -1.42 122.68
N THR A 260 84.60 -2.01 123.04
CA THR A 260 85.48 -1.51 124.11
C THR A 260 86.91 -1.26 123.61
N GLY A 261 87.50 -0.12 124.00
CA GLY A 261 88.90 0.24 123.73
C GLY A 261 89.15 1.07 122.45
N LEU A 262 90.31 1.74 122.39
CA LEU A 262 90.73 2.74 121.39
C LEU A 262 90.61 2.30 119.91
N ALA A 263 90.49 1.00 119.61
CA ALA A 263 90.16 0.48 118.28
C ALA A 263 88.72 0.81 117.81
N ALA A 264 87.86 1.29 118.70
CA ALA A 264 86.49 1.70 118.40
C ALA A 264 86.38 3.12 117.80
N TRP A 265 87.44 3.93 117.84
CA TRP A 265 87.38 5.31 117.34
C TRP A 265 88.30 5.54 116.14
N PHE A 266 89.30 4.67 115.95
CA PHE A 266 90.17 4.68 114.78
C PHE A 266 90.45 3.24 114.31
N PRO A 267 89.78 2.73 113.28
CA PRO A 267 90.16 1.50 112.57
C PRO A 267 91.37 1.76 111.64
N SER A 268 92.23 2.67 112.09
CA SER A 268 93.41 3.22 111.42
C SER A 268 94.57 3.43 112.45
N LEU A 269 94.75 2.57 113.50
CA LEU A 269 95.99 2.28 114.30
C LEU A 269 96.43 0.78 114.73
N ASN A 270 95.86 -0.36 114.24
CA ASN A 270 96.65 -1.37 113.42
C ASN A 270 96.33 -1.56 111.88
N THR A 271 96.59 -0.57 111.05
CA THR A 271 96.08 0.69 111.50
C THR A 271 94.55 0.51 111.53
#